data_AF-A0A6J3L1T7-F1
#
_entry.id   AF-A0A6J3L1T7-F1
#
_cell.length_a   1.000
_cell.length_b   1.000
_cell.length_c   1.000
_cell.angle_alpha   90.00
_cell.angle_beta   90.00
_cell.angle_gamma   90.00
#
_symmetry.space_group_name_H-M   'P 1'
#
loop_
_entity.id
_entity.type
_entity.pdbx_description
1 polymer ?
#
loop_
_entity_poly.entity_id
_entity_poly.type
_entity_poly.pdbx_seq_one_letter_code
_entity_poly.pdbx_strand_id
1 'polypeptide(L)'
;MLLSACSTYFRDLFKENPCQHPVIISRDVKFDDLVALVDFMYHGEVNVVREQLSSFLTTAELLAVQGLADGLVDSLVEVCFSKSLNMIRYFLLKLK
;
A
#
# COMPACT_ATOMS: atom_id res chain seq x y z
N MET A 1 -3.27 15.54 -1.74
CA MET A 1 -4.00 14.90 -2.86
C MET A 1 -3.45 13.53 -3.26
N LEU A 2 -2.14 13.24 -3.08
CA LEU A 2 -1.57 11.94 -3.48
C LEU A 2 -2.27 10.74 -2.84
N LEU A 3 -2.45 10.74 -1.51
CA LEU A 3 -3.15 9.67 -0.80
C LEU A 3 -4.57 9.41 -1.35
N SER A 4 -5.33 10.46 -1.72
CA SER A 4 -6.67 10.34 -2.32
C SER A 4 -6.66 9.80 -3.75
N ALA A 5 -5.58 10.06 -4.49
CA ALA A 5 -5.42 9.54 -5.84
C ALA A 5 -5.14 8.04 -5.79
N CYS A 6 -4.32 7.60 -4.84
CA CYS A 6 -3.89 6.22 -4.71
C CYS A 6 -4.82 5.35 -3.86
N SER A 7 -5.79 5.91 -3.13
CA SER A 7 -6.68 5.15 -2.25
C SER A 7 -8.09 5.72 -2.25
N THR A 8 -9.07 4.85 -2.50
CA THR A 8 -10.49 5.24 -2.40
C THR A 8 -10.89 5.53 -0.97
N TYR A 9 -10.38 4.76 0.00
CA TYR A 9 -10.57 5.00 1.42
C TYR A 9 -10.12 6.40 1.84
N PHE A 10 -8.89 6.81 1.53
CA PHE A 10 -8.39 8.14 1.93
C PHE A 10 -9.11 9.26 1.19
N ARG A 11 -9.49 9.04 -0.08
CA ARG A 11 -10.29 10.02 -0.81
C ARG A 11 -11.62 10.29 -0.12
N ASP A 12 -12.32 9.24 0.28
CA ASP A 12 -13.65 9.37 0.86
C ASP A 12 -13.54 9.92 2.30
N LEU A 13 -12.57 9.43 3.09
CA LEU A 13 -12.25 9.94 4.43
C LEU A 13 -12.02 11.46 4.45
N PHE A 14 -11.20 11.99 3.55
CA PHE A 14 -10.90 13.43 3.50
C PHE A 14 -12.05 14.27 2.94
N LYS A 15 -12.88 13.69 2.06
CA LYS A 15 -14.09 14.36 1.57
C LYS A 15 -15.12 14.52 2.69
N GLU A 16 -15.30 13.49 3.50
CA GLU A 16 -16.26 13.48 4.62
C GLU A 16 -15.78 14.35 5.80
N ASN A 17 -14.47 14.51 5.96
CA ASN A 17 -13.86 15.22 7.09
C ASN A 17 -12.93 16.36 6.62
N PRO A 18 -13.47 17.43 6.03
CA PRO A 18 -12.67 18.54 5.53
C PRO A 18 -11.99 19.29 6.69
N CYS A 19 -10.66 19.24 6.74
CA CYS A 19 -9.85 19.92 7.74
C CYS A 19 -8.45 20.28 7.20
N GLN A 20 -7.80 21.27 7.81
CA GLN A 20 -6.45 21.68 7.41
C GLN A 20 -5.36 20.67 7.81
N HIS A 21 -5.58 19.94 8.91
CA HIS A 21 -4.63 18.99 9.48
C HIS A 21 -5.35 17.67 9.80
N PRO A 22 -5.56 16.80 8.80
CA PRO A 22 -6.25 15.53 9.01
C PRO A 22 -5.45 14.63 9.96
N VAL A 23 -6.10 14.20 11.03
CA VAL A 23 -5.59 13.15 11.93
C VAL A 23 -6.33 11.87 11.59
N ILE A 24 -5.59 10.86 11.15
CA ILE A 24 -6.15 9.56 10.75
C ILE A 24 -5.81 8.55 11.83
N ILE A 25 -6.83 7.83 12.30
CA ILE A 25 -6.66 6.76 13.28
C ILE A 25 -7.04 5.44 12.60
N SER A 26 -6.04 4.65 12.24
CA SER A 26 -6.22 3.33 11.63
C SER A 26 -6.06 2.26 12.70
N ARG A 27 -7.16 1.63 13.08
CA ARG A 27 -7.14 0.47 13.98
C ARG A 27 -6.66 -0.76 13.21
N ASP A 28 -5.92 -1.62 13.91
CA ASP A 28 -5.46 -2.92 13.39
C ASP A 28 -4.50 -2.84 12.20
N VAL A 29 -3.87 -1.67 12.01
CA VAL A 29 -2.80 -1.47 11.03
C VAL A 29 -1.47 -1.39 11.75
N LYS A 30 -0.50 -2.22 11.34
CA LYS A 30 0.87 -2.12 11.83
C LYS A 30 1.52 -0.86 11.27
N PHE A 31 2.30 -0.17 12.11
CA PHE A 31 3.02 1.03 11.71
C PHE A 31 3.93 0.78 10.49
N ASP A 32 4.68 -0.32 10.50
CA ASP A 32 5.60 -0.65 9.41
C ASP A 32 4.89 -0.86 8.07
N ASP A 33 3.72 -1.52 8.08
CA ASP A 33 2.91 -1.73 6.88
C ASP A 33 2.40 -0.39 6.34
N LEU A 34 1.97 0.52 7.22
CA LEU A 34 1.51 1.85 6.84
C LEU A 34 2.64 2.70 6.24
N VAL A 35 3.83 2.69 6.85
CA VAL A 35 5.02 3.40 6.32
C VAL A 35 5.37 2.87 4.93
N ALA A 36 5.45 1.54 4.77
CA ALA A 36 5.75 0.92 3.50
C ALA A 36 4.70 1.26 2.42
N LEU A 37 3.41 1.34 2.78
CA LEU A 37 2.36 1.73 1.85
C LEU A 37 2.47 3.19 1.41
N VAL A 38 2.80 4.08 2.34
CA VAL A 38 3.05 5.48 2.00
C VAL A 38 4.25 5.57 1.07
N ASP A 39 5.35 4.88 1.37
CA ASP A 39 6.53 4.85 0.49
C ASP A 39 6.19 4.34 -0.91
N PHE A 40 5.39 3.27 -1.01
CA PHE A 40 4.88 2.77 -2.28
C PHE A 40 4.06 3.83 -3.05
N MET A 41 3.16 4.57 -2.37
CA MET A 41 2.36 5.62 -3.02
C MET A 41 3.21 6.77 -3.56
N TYR A 42 4.32 7.11 -2.90
CA TYR A 42 5.21 8.21 -3.32
C TYR A 42 6.22 7.80 -4.38
N HIS A 43 6.77 6.58 -4.31
CA HIS A 43 7.84 6.14 -5.19
C HIS A 43 7.36 5.24 -6.33
N GLY A 44 6.12 4.74 -6.24
CA GLY A 44 5.60 3.71 -7.13
C GLY A 44 6.21 2.34 -6.87
N GLU A 45 7.02 2.17 -5.84
CA GLU A 45 7.57 0.89 -5.44
C GLU A 45 7.98 0.85 -3.97
N VAL A 46 8.08 -0.35 -3.41
CA VAL A 46 8.52 -0.56 -2.04
C VAL A 46 9.18 -1.92 -1.89
N ASN A 47 10.13 -2.03 -0.96
CA ASN A 47 10.70 -3.32 -0.58
C ASN A 47 10.15 -3.74 0.79
N VAL A 48 9.55 -4.92 0.87
CA VAL A 48 8.92 -5.45 2.09
C VAL A 48 9.54 -6.78 2.45
N VAL A 49 9.77 -7.05 3.74
CA VAL A 49 10.29 -8.35 4.15
C VAL A 49 9.25 -9.45 3.89
N ARG A 50 9.67 -10.63 3.44
CA ARG A 50 8.77 -11.73 3.08
C ARG A 50 7.73 -12.06 4.15
N GLU A 51 8.12 -12.03 5.42
CA GLU A 51 7.23 -12.34 6.54
C GLU A 51 6.20 -11.22 6.80
N GLN A 52 6.50 -9.99 6.40
CA GLN A 52 5.59 -8.83 6.50
C GLN A 52 4.68 -8.70 5.29
N LEU A 53 4.99 -9.38 4.18
CA LEU A 53 4.25 -9.26 2.93
C LEU A 53 2.75 -9.47 3.12
N SER A 54 2.36 -10.51 3.84
CA SER A 54 0.94 -10.81 4.05
C SER A 54 0.24 -9.65 4.76
N SER A 55 0.84 -9.09 5.83
CA SER A 55 0.21 -7.98 6.57
C SER A 55 0.23 -6.68 5.78
N PHE A 56 1.28 -6.44 4.99
CA PHE A 56 1.35 -5.33 4.06
C PHE A 56 0.21 -5.36 3.03
N LEU A 57 0.01 -6.50 2.35
CA LEU A 57 -1.06 -6.64 1.36
C LEU A 57 -2.46 -6.56 1.98
N THR A 58 -2.67 -7.18 3.14
CA THR A 58 -3.94 -7.04 3.88
C THR A 58 -4.22 -5.59 4.26
N THR A 59 -3.20 -4.84 4.68
CA THR A 59 -3.34 -3.40 4.97
C THR A 59 -3.63 -2.60 3.71
N ALA A 60 -2.99 -2.95 2.58
CA ALA A 60 -3.22 -2.31 1.28
C ALA A 60 -4.67 -2.48 0.82
N GLU A 61 -5.23 -3.68 1.01
CA GLU A 61 -6.62 -4.01 0.74
C GLU A 61 -7.58 -3.25 1.66
N LEU A 62 -7.30 -3.23 2.97
CA LEU A 62 -8.09 -2.48 3.96
C LEU A 62 -8.17 -0.99 3.63
N LEU A 63 -7.05 -0.41 3.20
CA LEU A 63 -6.96 0.99 2.80
C LEU A 63 -7.30 1.21 1.32
N ALA A 64 -7.77 0.19 0.60
CA ALA A 64 -8.17 0.23 -0.81
C ALA A 64 -7.14 0.96 -1.70
N VAL A 65 -5.86 0.59 -1.54
CA VAL A 65 -4.73 1.16 -2.29
C VAL A 65 -4.72 0.61 -3.71
N GLN A 66 -4.88 1.49 -4.70
CA GLN A 66 -4.88 1.14 -6.11
C GLN A 66 -3.58 0.42 -6.51
N GLY A 67 -3.70 -0.64 -7.31
CA GLY A 67 -2.56 -1.46 -7.74
C GLY A 67 -2.08 -2.49 -6.71
N LEU A 68 -2.59 -2.46 -5.48
CA LEU A 68 -2.32 -3.46 -4.43
C LEU A 68 -3.59 -4.14 -3.91
N ALA A 69 -4.73 -3.43 -3.84
CA ALA A 69 -5.99 -3.92 -3.29
C ALA A 69 -6.84 -4.79 -4.25
N ASP A 70 -6.55 -4.76 -5.56
CA ASP A 70 -7.39 -5.40 -6.60
C ASP A 70 -7.20 -6.94 -6.73
N GLY A 71 -6.83 -7.62 -5.63
CA GLY A 71 -6.96 -9.09 -5.57
C GLY A 71 -6.06 -9.91 -6.49
N LEU A 72 -4.93 -9.39 -7.00
CA LEU A 72 -3.92 -10.21 -7.69
C LEU A 72 -3.12 -11.14 -6.75
N VAL A 73 -3.64 -11.42 -5.55
CA VAL A 73 -3.13 -12.43 -4.64
C VAL A 73 -3.10 -13.83 -5.28
N ASP A 74 -3.94 -14.11 -6.28
CA ASP A 74 -3.91 -15.36 -7.05
C ASP A 74 -3.16 -15.29 -8.39
N SER A 75 -2.63 -14.12 -8.81
CA SER A 75 -2.06 -13.96 -10.17
C SER A 75 -0.71 -13.24 -10.28
N LEU A 76 -0.09 -12.76 -9.19
CA LEU A 76 1.24 -12.11 -9.20
C LEU A 76 2.27 -12.77 -8.26
N VAL A 77 2.41 -14.09 -8.31
CA VAL A 77 3.57 -14.75 -7.65
C VAL A 77 4.90 -14.45 -8.37
N GLU A 78 4.93 -13.66 -9.46
CA GLU A 78 6.19 -13.25 -10.10
C GLU A 78 6.75 -11.94 -9.54
N VAL A 79 7.54 -12.10 -8.48
CA VAL A 79 8.51 -11.14 -7.95
C VAL A 79 9.79 -11.20 -8.79
N CYS A 80 10.38 -10.05 -9.15
CA CYS A 80 11.73 -10.01 -9.68
C CYS A 80 12.73 -10.58 -8.65
N PHE A 81 13.15 -11.84 -8.84
CA PHE A 81 14.22 -12.46 -8.08
C PHE A 81 15.56 -11.80 -8.40
N SER A 82 16.01 -10.86 -7.56
CA SER A 82 17.45 -10.60 -7.42
C SER A 82 17.99 -11.38 -6.23
N LYS A 83 19.07 -12.10 -6.46
CA LYS A 83 19.64 -13.10 -5.55
C LYS A 83 20.12 -12.46 -4.25
N SER A 84 19.54 -12.93 -3.14
CA SER A 84 19.97 -12.82 -1.73
C SER A 84 19.18 -11.86 -0.81
N LEU A 85 18.42 -12.50 0.09
CA LEU A 85 17.97 -12.13 1.45
C LEU A 85 16.70 -11.25 1.61
N ASN A 86 15.60 -11.96 1.87
CA ASN A 86 14.42 -11.59 2.67
C ASN A 86 13.51 -10.44 2.22
N MET A 87 13.90 -9.60 1.27
CA MET A 87 13.13 -8.42 0.87
C MET A 87 12.53 -8.57 -0.53
N ILE A 88 11.25 -8.26 -0.68
CA ILE A 88 10.45 -8.36 -1.91
C ILE A 88 10.12 -6.96 -2.40
N ARG A 89 10.46 -6.64 -3.66
CA ARG A 89 10.14 -5.36 -4.31
C ARG A 89 8.79 -5.41 -5.02
N TYR A 90 7.87 -4.53 -4.65
CA TYR A 90 6.57 -4.32 -5.30
C TYR A 90 6.58 -3.04 -6.11
N PHE A 91 5.95 -3.04 -7.28
CA PHE A 91 5.86 -1.88 -8.18
C PHE A 91 4.39 -1.54 -8.44
N LEU A 92 4.10 -0.26 -8.63
CA LEU A 92 2.81 0.31 -8.98
C LEU A 92 2.54 -0.02 -10.45
N LEU A 93 2.25 -1.30 -10.70
CA LEU A 93 1.92 -1.82 -12.02
C LEU A 93 0.54 -1.30 -12.42
N LYS A 94 0.52 -0.49 -13.50
CA LYS A 94 -0.63 0.02 -14.27
C LYS A 94 -1.23 1.39 -13.89
N LEU A 95 -0.41 2.44 -13.87
CA LEU A 95 -0.87 3.79 -14.26
C LEU A 95 -0.10 4.32 -15.48
N LYS A 96 -0.07 3.51 -16.55
CA LYS A 96 0.09 3.99 -17.93
C LYS A 96 -1.03 3.42 -18.78
#